data_AF-A0A8X6QTQ4-F1
#
_entry.id   AF-A0A8X6QTQ4-F1
#
_cell.length_a   1.000
_cell.length_b   1.000
_cell.length_c   1.000
_cell.angle_alpha   90.00
_cell.angle_beta   90.00
_cell.angle_gamma   90.00
#
_symmetry.space_group_name_H-M   'P 1'
#
loop_
_entity.id
_entity.type
_entity.pdbx_description
1 polymer ?
#
loop_
_entity_poly.entity_id
_entity_poly.type
_entity_poly.pdbx_seq_one_letter_code
_entity_poly.pdbx_strand_id
1 'polypeptide(L)'
;MRWQKTRDPNIKKSLNKQTKHTNRILNNYKNDRINNSLKDAAVEDNSLYKIIKSFKKKVSTTIPPLLGYRGLVYNTKDKTNLFVDAFEESFPENREPYSENQITIVNREIRTYFNRTSAPLPPTALTSPEEVCEIILNLDPNKAPGEDKIRNFVLKSLPTFF
;
A
#
# COMPACT_ATOMS: atom_id res chain seq x y z
N MET A 1 39.14 12.53 -25.51
CA MET A 1 39.82 12.18 -24.23
C MET A 1 41.31 11.97 -24.46
N ARG A 2 42.17 12.86 -23.95
CA ARG A 2 43.64 12.84 -24.19
C ARG A 2 44.35 11.71 -23.41
N TRP A 3 44.01 11.52 -22.13
CA TRP A 3 44.55 10.43 -21.30
C TRP A 3 44.20 9.03 -21.83
N GLN A 4 42.99 8.82 -22.37
CA GLN A 4 42.62 7.51 -22.93
C GLN A 4 43.48 7.11 -24.14
N LYS A 5 44.01 8.10 -24.88
CA LYS A 5 44.86 7.90 -26.05
C LYS A 5 46.35 7.76 -25.67
N THR A 6 46.85 8.56 -24.74
CA THR A 6 48.29 8.59 -24.40
C THR A 6 48.67 7.79 -23.16
N ARG A 7 47.69 7.42 -22.32
CA ARG A 7 47.85 6.79 -20.99
C ARG A 7 48.87 7.46 -20.04
N ASP A 8 49.23 8.71 -20.31
CA ASP A 8 50.20 9.47 -19.51
C ASP A 8 49.72 9.71 -18.06
N PRO A 9 50.50 9.28 -17.03
CA PRO A 9 50.20 9.52 -15.63
C PRO A 9 50.00 10.99 -15.24
N ASN A 10 50.75 11.92 -15.84
CA ASN A 10 50.66 13.34 -15.52
C ASN A 10 49.32 13.92 -15.96
N ILE A 11 48.85 13.52 -17.15
CA ILE A 11 47.53 13.90 -17.67
C ILE A 11 46.41 13.33 -16.77
N LYS A 12 46.54 12.06 -16.31
CA LYS A 12 45.59 11.45 -15.37
C LYS A 12 45.52 12.22 -14.04
N LYS A 13 46.68 12.62 -13.51
CA LYS A 13 46.77 13.37 -12.25
C LYS A 13 46.09 14.73 -12.35
N SER A 14 46.30 15.45 -13.46
CA SER A 14 45.64 16.75 -13.73
C SER A 14 44.12 16.59 -13.84
N LEU A 15 43.65 15.61 -14.61
CA LEU A 15 42.22 15.32 -14.77
C LEU A 15 41.55 14.97 -13.42
N ASN A 16 42.18 14.11 -12.62
CA ASN A 16 41.68 13.75 -11.30
C ASN A 16 41.63 14.97 -10.36
N LYS A 17 42.63 15.87 -10.43
CA LYS A 17 42.66 17.11 -9.65
C LYS A 17 41.47 18.01 -10.01
N GLN A 18 41.23 18.22 -11.31
CA GLN A 18 40.08 19.00 -11.79
C GLN A 18 38.76 18.34 -11.39
N THR A 19 38.61 17.04 -11.60
CA THR A 19 37.40 16.29 -11.22
C THR A 19 37.10 16.40 -9.72
N LYS A 20 38.11 16.21 -8.87
CA LYS A 20 37.97 16.40 -7.42
C LYS A 20 37.59 17.83 -7.06
N HIS A 21 38.17 18.83 -7.72
CA HIS A 21 37.85 20.23 -7.49
C HIS A 21 36.39 20.54 -7.87
N THR A 22 35.94 20.11 -9.05
CA THR A 22 34.54 20.24 -9.49
C THR A 22 33.58 19.55 -8.52
N ASN A 23 33.89 18.31 -8.10
CA ASN A 23 33.05 17.58 -7.16
C ASN A 23 32.97 18.27 -5.79
N ARG A 24 34.07 18.89 -5.32
CA ARG A 24 34.05 19.69 -4.08
C ARG A 24 33.14 20.91 -4.21
N ILE A 25 33.29 21.68 -5.29
CA ILE A 25 32.41 22.85 -5.55
C ILE A 25 30.95 22.42 -5.62
N LEU A 26 30.66 21.35 -6.35
CA LEU A 26 29.31 20.84 -6.51
C LEU A 26 28.71 20.37 -5.17
N ASN A 27 29.51 19.69 -4.34
CA ASN A 27 29.07 19.25 -3.02
C ASN A 27 28.82 20.43 -2.09
N ASN A 28 29.71 21.44 -2.09
CA ASN A 28 29.51 22.66 -1.31
C ASN A 28 28.22 23.37 -1.73
N TYR A 29 28.00 23.59 -3.03
CA TYR A 29 26.77 24.18 -3.55
C TYR A 29 25.51 23.41 -3.13
N LYS A 30 25.54 22.07 -3.19
CA LYS A 30 24.42 21.23 -2.75
C LYS A 30 24.16 21.37 -1.25
N ASN A 31 25.22 21.39 -0.43
CA ASN A 31 25.11 21.57 1.01
C ASN A 31 24.55 22.94 1.36
N ASP A 32 25.06 24.00 0.71
CA ASP A 32 24.59 25.37 0.93
C ASP A 32 23.10 25.52 0.55
N ARG A 33 22.69 24.94 -0.58
CA ARG A 33 21.29 24.91 -1.00
C ARG A 33 20.39 24.26 0.05
N ILE A 34 20.80 23.12 0.59
CA ILE A 34 20.06 22.39 1.64
C ILE A 34 20.01 23.23 2.92
N ASN A 35 21.14 23.78 3.35
CA ASN A 35 21.22 24.59 4.57
C ASN A 35 20.34 25.83 4.48
N ASN A 36 20.32 26.51 3.34
CA ASN A 36 19.42 27.64 3.12
C ASN A 36 17.95 27.20 3.13
N SER A 37 17.62 26.10 2.46
CA SER A 37 16.25 25.55 2.49
C SER A 37 15.79 25.17 3.90
N LEU A 38 16.71 24.71 4.77
CA LEU A 38 16.41 24.39 6.17
C LEU A 38 16.24 25.64 7.04
N LYS A 39 16.96 26.73 6.76
CA LYS A 39 16.80 28.00 7.48
C LYS A 39 15.44 28.63 7.23
N ASP A 40 14.94 28.51 6.01
CA ASP A 40 13.67 29.09 5.59
C ASP A 40 12.46 28.17 5.88
N ALA A 41 12.70 26.96 6.40
CA ALA A 41 11.66 25.97 6.63
C ALA A 41 10.88 26.22 7.92
N ALA A 42 9.55 26.19 7.82
CA ALA A 42 8.63 26.24 8.95
C ALA A 42 7.86 24.92 9.10
N VAL A 43 7.28 24.72 10.30
CA VAL A 43 6.39 23.59 10.58
C VAL A 43 4.99 23.86 10.00
N GLU A 44 4.52 25.11 10.13
CA GLU A 44 3.16 25.54 9.76
C GLU A 44 2.86 25.42 8.25
N ASP A 45 3.86 25.61 7.39
CA ASP A 45 3.73 25.60 5.93
C ASP A 45 4.06 24.23 5.29
N ASN A 46 4.29 23.19 6.12
CA ASN A 46 4.64 21.83 5.71
C ASN A 46 5.97 21.75 4.90
N SER A 47 6.77 22.82 4.87
CA SER A 47 8.05 22.87 4.14
C SER A 47 9.10 21.97 4.77
N LEU A 48 9.18 21.95 6.11
CA LEU A 48 10.09 21.09 6.86
C LEU A 48 9.85 19.61 6.55
N TYR A 49 8.59 19.18 6.50
CA TYR A 49 8.23 17.80 6.15
C TYR A 49 8.65 17.44 4.73
N LYS A 50 8.49 18.34 3.75
CA LYS A 50 8.95 18.11 2.36
C LYS A 50 10.45 17.90 2.30
N ILE A 51 11.22 18.71 3.05
CA ILE A 51 12.68 18.57 3.14
C ILE A 51 13.05 17.23 3.77
N ILE A 52 12.50 16.89 4.93
CA ILE A 52 12.73 15.61 5.62
C ILE A 52 12.38 14.42 4.71
N LYS A 53 11.25 14.50 3.99
CA LYS A 53 10.81 13.47 3.04
C LYS A 53 11.80 13.29 1.89
N SER A 54 12.50 14.34 1.45
CA SER A 54 13.53 14.23 0.41
C SER A 54 14.79 13.49 0.88
N PHE A 55 15.11 13.56 2.18
CA PHE A 55 16.21 12.80 2.79
C PHE A 55 15.87 11.36 3.09
N LYS A 56 14.59 11.04 3.27
CA LYS A 56 14.15 9.65 3.34
C LYS A 56 14.46 9.00 2.00
N LYS A 57 15.42 8.06 2.02
CA LYS A 57 15.73 7.19 0.90
C LYS A 57 14.38 6.68 0.37
N LYS A 58 14.08 6.90 -0.92
CA LYS A 58 13.00 6.16 -1.57
C LYS A 58 13.42 4.71 -1.42
N VAL A 59 12.85 4.01 -0.45
CA VAL A 59 12.89 2.56 -0.44
C VAL A 59 12.08 2.21 -1.68
N SER A 60 12.75 2.05 -2.82
CA SER A 60 12.17 1.22 -3.85
C SER A 60 12.04 -0.11 -3.15
N THR A 61 10.83 -0.43 -2.70
CA THR A 61 10.47 -1.77 -2.31
C THR A 61 10.55 -2.57 -3.59
N THR A 62 11.79 -2.91 -3.99
CA THR A 62 12.04 -3.93 -4.97
C THR A 62 11.54 -5.17 -4.29
N ILE A 63 10.29 -5.54 -4.62
CA ILE A 63 9.70 -6.78 -4.17
C ILE A 63 10.69 -7.87 -4.59
N PRO A 64 11.26 -8.64 -3.64
CA PRO A 64 12.21 -9.67 -3.98
C PRO A 64 11.50 -10.67 -4.91
N PRO A 65 12.22 -11.24 -5.88
CA PRO A 65 11.61 -12.19 -6.78
C PRO A 65 11.14 -13.42 -5.98
N LEU A 66 10.09 -14.08 -6.46
CA LEU A 66 9.58 -15.31 -5.86
C LEU A 66 10.64 -16.41 -6.01
N LEU A 67 11.07 -16.94 -4.87
CA LEU A 67 12.05 -18.01 -4.76
C LEU A 67 11.36 -19.26 -4.24
N GLY A 68 11.35 -20.31 -5.05
CA GLY A 68 10.92 -21.65 -4.66
C GLY A 68 12.13 -22.56 -4.45
N TYR A 69 11.87 -23.84 -4.22
CA TYR A 69 12.93 -24.80 -3.85
C TYR A 69 14.04 -24.92 -4.92
N ARG A 70 13.73 -24.76 -6.21
CA ARG A 70 14.71 -24.80 -7.32
C ARG A 70 15.28 -23.43 -7.70
N GLY A 71 14.98 -22.38 -6.94
CA GLY A 71 15.34 -21.00 -7.26
C GLY A 71 14.18 -20.18 -7.81
N LEU A 72 14.45 -19.28 -8.76
CA LEU A 72 13.48 -18.29 -9.24
C LEU A 72 12.27 -18.94 -9.92
N VAL A 73 11.08 -18.49 -9.54
CA VAL A 73 9.81 -19.04 -10.01
C VAL A 73 9.11 -18.09 -10.98
N TYR A 74 8.92 -18.53 -12.22
CA TYR A 74 8.34 -17.71 -13.28
C TYR A 74 6.94 -18.18 -13.71
N ASN A 75 6.76 -19.50 -13.81
CA ASN A 75 5.52 -20.13 -14.25
C ASN A 75 4.39 -19.92 -13.23
N THR A 76 3.16 -19.69 -13.72
CA THR A 76 1.98 -19.48 -12.89
C THR A 76 1.72 -20.66 -11.96
N LYS A 77 1.84 -21.90 -12.46
CA LYS A 77 1.62 -23.11 -11.65
C LYS A 77 2.63 -23.22 -10.50
N ASP A 78 3.89 -22.93 -10.78
CA ASP A 78 4.93 -23.01 -9.77
C ASP A 78 4.79 -21.89 -8.73
N LYS A 79 4.29 -20.70 -9.14
CA LYS A 79 3.94 -19.62 -8.21
C LYS A 79 2.79 -20.02 -7.29
N THR A 80 1.72 -20.61 -7.84
CA THR A 80 0.58 -21.02 -7.02
C THR A 80 1.01 -22.07 -6.00
N ASN A 81 1.82 -23.05 -6.41
CA ASN A 81 2.34 -24.06 -5.50
C ASN A 81 3.20 -23.43 -4.40
N LEU A 82 4.09 -22.49 -4.75
CA LEU A 82 4.90 -21.76 -3.76
C LEU A 82 4.04 -21.05 -2.71
N PHE A 83 2.93 -20.44 -3.13
CA PHE A 83 2.02 -19.79 -2.19
C PHE A 83 1.27 -20.80 -1.33
N VAL A 84 0.80 -21.91 -1.91
CA VAL A 84 0.13 -22.99 -1.16
C VAL A 84 1.05 -23.50 -0.05
N ASP A 85 2.29 -23.85 -0.39
CA ASP A 85 3.29 -24.34 0.57
C ASP A 85 3.51 -23.32 1.70
N ALA A 86 3.68 -22.03 1.35
CA ALA A 86 3.88 -20.96 2.33
C ALA A 86 2.66 -20.74 3.23
N PHE A 87 1.44 -20.92 2.69
CA PHE A 87 0.21 -20.82 3.47
C PHE A 87 0.04 -22.00 4.43
N GLU A 88 0.30 -23.23 3.98
CA GLU A 88 0.25 -24.41 4.85
C GLU A 88 1.23 -24.31 6.01
N GLU A 89 2.44 -23.79 5.76
CA GLU A 89 3.45 -23.56 6.80
C GLU A 89 3.03 -22.46 7.78
N SER A 90 2.43 -21.37 7.27
CA SER A 90 2.03 -20.21 8.09
C SER A 90 0.74 -20.45 8.88
N PHE A 91 -0.14 -21.31 8.37
CA PHE A 91 -1.45 -21.62 8.94
C PHE A 91 -1.58 -23.14 9.14
N PRO A 92 -0.80 -23.73 10.07
CA PRO A 92 -0.93 -25.14 10.36
C PRO A 92 -2.33 -25.43 10.90
N GLU A 93 -2.92 -26.54 10.47
CA GLU A 93 -4.20 -27.00 10.98
C GLU A 93 -4.14 -27.14 12.50
N ASN A 94 -5.17 -26.65 13.19
CA ASN A 94 -5.21 -26.73 14.64
C ASN A 94 -5.25 -28.21 15.05
N ARG A 95 -4.14 -28.71 15.61
CA ARG A 95 -3.99 -30.14 15.97
C ARG A 95 -4.81 -30.55 17.19
N GLU A 96 -5.48 -29.59 17.85
CA GLU A 96 -6.40 -29.91 18.92
C GLU A 96 -7.57 -30.73 18.38
N PRO A 97 -7.85 -31.92 18.93
CA PRO A 97 -9.02 -32.68 18.53
C PRO A 97 -10.27 -31.85 18.81
N TYR A 98 -11.10 -31.66 17.78
CA TYR A 98 -12.40 -31.01 17.92
C TYR A 98 -13.14 -31.61 19.11
N SER A 99 -13.36 -30.79 20.14
CA SER A 99 -14.13 -31.23 21.29
C SER A 99 -15.60 -31.24 20.91
N GLU A 100 -16.28 -32.37 21.05
CA GLU A 100 -17.75 -32.50 20.88
C GLU A 100 -18.50 -31.39 21.66
N ASN A 101 -17.94 -30.99 22.81
CA ASN A 101 -18.45 -29.91 23.64
C ASN A 101 -18.36 -28.55 22.94
N GLN A 102 -17.25 -28.24 22.28
CA GLN A 102 -17.07 -26.99 21.54
C GLN A 102 -18.03 -26.92 20.34
N ILE A 103 -18.17 -28.02 19.59
CA ILE A 103 -19.15 -28.11 18.48
C ILE A 103 -20.56 -27.84 18.99
N THR A 104 -20.92 -28.46 20.12
CA THR A 104 -22.24 -28.28 20.75
C THR A 104 -22.46 -26.83 21.20
N ILE A 105 -21.45 -26.19 21.80
CA ILE A 105 -21.51 -24.78 22.22
C ILE A 105 -21.71 -23.88 21.01
N VAL A 106 -20.88 -24.02 19.97
CA VAL A 106 -20.96 -23.18 18.75
C VAL A 106 -22.32 -23.33 18.07
N ASN A 107 -22.80 -24.57 17.90
CA ASN A 107 -24.12 -24.81 17.31
C ASN A 107 -25.26 -24.22 18.14
N ARG A 108 -25.16 -24.28 19.47
CA ARG A 108 -26.15 -23.66 20.37
C ARG A 108 -26.13 -22.14 20.23
N GLU A 109 -24.97 -21.50 20.20
CA GLU A 109 -24.86 -20.05 20.05
C GLU A 109 -25.42 -19.59 18.70
N ILE A 110 -25.11 -20.30 17.61
CA ILE A 110 -25.65 -20.01 16.27
C ILE A 110 -27.18 -20.10 16.28
N ARG A 111 -27.75 -21.20 16.82
CA ARG A 111 -29.21 -21.35 16.94
C ARG A 111 -29.83 -20.25 17.80
N THR A 112 -29.18 -19.89 18.90
CA THR A 112 -29.65 -18.83 19.81
C THR A 112 -29.65 -17.46 19.13
N TYR A 113 -28.62 -17.16 18.34
CA TYR A 113 -28.54 -15.94 17.55
C TYR A 113 -29.72 -15.83 16.58
N PHE A 114 -29.93 -16.85 15.74
CA PHE A 114 -31.04 -16.86 14.77
C PHE A 114 -32.43 -16.83 15.42
N ASN A 115 -32.60 -17.50 16.55
CA ASN A 115 -33.86 -17.47 17.29
C ASN A 115 -34.13 -16.09 17.92
N ARG A 116 -33.09 -15.32 18.26
CA ARG A 116 -33.22 -13.94 18.77
C ARG A 116 -33.50 -12.93 17.66
N THR A 117 -32.95 -13.12 16.47
CA THR A 117 -33.17 -12.24 15.31
C THR A 117 -34.44 -12.54 14.53
N SER A 118 -35.17 -13.63 14.86
CA SER A 118 -36.46 -13.96 14.24
C SER A 118 -37.65 -13.12 14.74
N ALA A 119 -37.45 -12.20 15.68
CA ALA A 119 -38.48 -11.24 16.05
C ALA A 119 -38.64 -10.20 14.93
N PRO A 120 -39.85 -9.97 14.37
CA PRO A 120 -40.06 -8.88 13.43
C PRO A 120 -39.66 -7.57 14.11
N LEU A 121 -38.70 -6.86 13.51
CA LEU A 121 -38.38 -5.51 13.95
C LEU A 121 -39.66 -4.67 13.86
N PRO A 122 -39.93 -3.78 14.83
CA PRO A 122 -41.05 -2.84 14.70
C PRO A 122 -40.88 -2.05 13.39
N PRO A 123 -41.98 -1.68 12.70
CA PRO A 123 -41.93 -0.85 11.51
C PRO A 123 -41.62 0.60 11.89
N THR A 124 -40.46 0.81 12.49
CA THR A 124 -39.80 2.11 12.51
C THR A 124 -39.15 2.30 11.15
N ALA A 125 -39.32 3.47 10.54
CA ALA A 125 -38.56 3.84 9.35
C ALA A 125 -37.07 3.73 9.69
N LEU A 126 -36.43 2.63 9.27
CA LEU A 126 -35.03 2.33 9.55
C LEU A 126 -34.08 3.35 8.90
N THR A 127 -34.61 4.16 7.99
CA THR A 127 -33.90 5.17 7.24
C THR A 127 -34.88 6.25 6.76
N SER A 128 -34.39 7.46 6.51
CA SER A 128 -35.14 8.54 5.85
C SER A 128 -34.73 8.69 4.38
N PRO A 129 -35.59 9.20 3.49
CA PRO A 129 -35.21 9.50 2.10
C PRO A 129 -33.98 10.42 2.00
N GLU A 130 -33.84 11.36 2.94
CA GLU A 130 -32.71 12.28 3.05
C GLU A 130 -31.40 11.54 3.32
N GLU A 131 -31.41 10.59 4.27
CA GLU A 131 -30.26 9.77 4.62
C GLU A 131 -29.82 8.91 3.42
N VAL A 132 -30.77 8.27 2.72
CA VAL A 132 -30.48 7.49 1.51
C VAL A 132 -29.86 8.37 0.42
N CYS A 133 -30.38 9.59 0.23
CA CYS A 133 -29.83 10.53 -0.74
C CYS A 133 -28.40 10.95 -0.38
N GLU A 134 -28.14 11.27 0.88
CA GLU A 134 -26.80 11.64 1.36
C GLU A 134 -25.79 10.50 1.13
N ILE A 135 -26.18 9.25 1.41
CA ILE A 135 -25.35 8.07 1.15
C ILE A 135 -25.03 7.96 -0.35
N ILE A 136 -26.04 8.04 -1.22
CA ILE A 136 -25.85 7.94 -2.67
C ILE A 136 -24.91 9.04 -3.20
N LEU A 137 -25.08 10.28 -2.73
CA LEU A 137 -24.24 11.40 -3.13
C LEU A 137 -22.78 11.24 -2.70
N ASN A 138 -22.53 10.61 -1.56
CA ASN A 138 -21.20 10.39 -1.00
C ASN A 138 -20.47 9.14 -1.56
N LEU A 139 -21.14 8.28 -2.33
CA LEU A 139 -20.49 7.11 -2.94
C LEU A 139 -19.35 7.50 -3.90
N ASP A 140 -18.30 6.69 -3.99
CA ASP A 140 -17.28 6.87 -5.05
C ASP A 140 -17.80 6.23 -6.35
N PRO A 141 -17.93 6.99 -7.46
CA PRO A 141 -18.48 6.49 -8.73
C PRO A 141 -17.64 5.37 -9.36
N ASN A 142 -16.36 5.25 -8.99
CA ASN A 142 -15.44 4.29 -9.58
C ASN A 142 -15.33 2.96 -8.80
N LYS A 143 -16.08 2.81 -7.70
CA LYS A 143 -16.11 1.55 -6.96
C LYS A 143 -16.75 0.45 -7.78
N ALA A 144 -16.27 -0.77 -7.55
CA ALA A 144 -16.86 -1.97 -8.14
C ALA A 144 -18.32 -2.10 -7.67
N PRO A 145 -19.22 -2.58 -8.55
CA PRO A 145 -20.62 -2.82 -8.18
C PRO A 145 -20.72 -3.93 -7.14
N GLY A 146 -21.80 -3.91 -6.36
CA GLY A 146 -22.11 -4.96 -5.40
C GLY A 146 -22.62 -6.23 -6.09
N GLU A 147 -23.23 -7.11 -5.29
CA GLU A 147 -23.88 -8.34 -5.78
C GLU A 147 -25.02 -8.03 -6.78
N ASP A 148 -25.66 -6.87 -6.62
CA ASP A 148 -26.68 -6.33 -7.51
C ASP A 148 -26.16 -5.98 -8.92
N LYS A 149 -24.85 -5.92 -9.12
CA LYS A 149 -24.16 -5.52 -10.35
C LYS A 149 -24.48 -4.08 -10.81
N ILE A 150 -25.02 -3.25 -9.92
CA ILE A 150 -25.34 -1.84 -10.21
C ILE A 150 -24.11 -0.99 -9.84
N ARG A 151 -23.65 -0.15 -10.79
CA ARG A 151 -22.50 0.72 -10.56
C ARG A 151 -22.93 1.98 -9.82
N ASN A 152 -22.08 2.48 -8.92
CA ASN A 152 -22.32 3.72 -8.19
C ASN A 152 -22.59 4.94 -9.09
N PHE A 153 -21.96 4.99 -10.26
CA PHE A 153 -22.24 6.02 -11.27
C PHE A 153 -23.72 6.07 -11.68
N VAL A 154 -24.38 4.92 -11.81
CA VAL A 154 -25.80 4.84 -12.16
C VAL A 154 -26.67 5.34 -11.01
N LEU A 155 -26.34 4.95 -9.77
CA LEU A 155 -27.04 5.39 -8.57
C LEU A 155 -27.00 6.92 -8.40
N LYS A 156 -25.86 7.55 -8.72
CA LYS A 156 -25.72 9.02 -8.71
C LYS A 156 -26.49 9.74 -9.81
N SER A 157 -26.94 9.02 -10.84
CA SER A 157 -27.69 9.58 -11.96
C SER A 157 -29.21 9.54 -11.72
N LEU A 158 -29.66 9.05 -10.55
CA LEU A 158 -31.07 9.04 -10.19
C LEU A 158 -31.59 10.47 -9.95
N PRO A 159 -32.86 10.74 -10.28
CA PRO A 159 -33.47 12.04 -10.02
C PRO A 159 -33.51 12.30 -8.51
N THR A 160 -32.97 13.43 -8.06
CA THR A 160 -32.86 13.82 -6.63
C THR A 160 -34.13 14.48 -6.10
N PHE A 161 -35.32 14.01 -6.50
CA PHE A 161 -36.59 14.57 -6.02
C PHE A 161 -37.24 13.60 -5.03
N PHE A 162 -37.15 13.93 -3.74
CA PHE A 162 -37.95 13.34 -2.66
C PHE A 162 -38.49 14.45 -1.76
#